data_AF-A0A2I0NWN5-F1
#
_entry.id   AF-A0A2I0NWN5-F1
#
_cell.length_a   1.000
_cell.length_b   1.000
_cell.length_c   1.000
_cell.angle_alpha   90.00
_cell.angle_beta   90.00
_cell.angle_gamma   90.00
#
_symmetry.space_group_name_H-M   'P 1'
#
loop_
_entity.id
_entity.type
_entity.pdbx_description
1 polymer ?
#
loop_
_entity_poly.entity_id
_entity_poly.type
_entity_poly.pdbx_seq_one_letter_code
_entity_poly.pdbx_strand_id
1 'polypeptide(L)'
;MDQAEVDKYLVKVPSVIVNAVAPLGDKKCWALYIALLDNDEGLRFNQLKELFKAESPEISRSLKSLANAGLITKRARCLTDVGNNEVSYYVPTVLGKSLIKSLYKGLLPAKPIGIGQATNSGTAGYSEIKGSNTRVEIGVGDRIDSSTGYSRGASRRYDPITCQPRGDVSYGSS
;
A
#
# COMPACT_ATOMS: atom_id res chain seq x y z
N MET A 1 2.22 -38.06 -7.91
CA MET A 1 2.07 -37.66 -9.31
C MET A 1 3.34 -38.08 -10.02
N ASP A 2 3.28 -38.55 -11.26
CA ASP A 2 4.49 -38.87 -12.01
C ASP A 2 5.28 -37.58 -12.27
N GLN A 3 6.55 -37.54 -11.86
CA GLN A 3 7.34 -36.31 -11.90
C GLN A 3 7.67 -35.89 -13.34
N ALA A 4 7.86 -36.86 -14.24
CA ALA A 4 8.16 -36.57 -15.63
C ALA A 4 6.98 -35.90 -16.34
N GLU A 5 5.75 -36.35 -16.08
CA GLU A 5 4.55 -35.67 -16.57
C GLU A 5 4.35 -34.29 -15.93
N VAL A 6 4.69 -34.08 -14.65
CA VAL A 6 4.64 -32.75 -14.01
C VAL A 6 5.61 -31.77 -14.70
N ASP A 7 6.86 -32.18 -14.89
CA ASP A 7 7.92 -31.33 -15.43
C ASP A 7 7.62 -30.91 -16.87
N LYS A 8 7.04 -31.81 -17.67
CA LYS A 8 6.56 -31.54 -19.04
C LYS A 8 5.57 -30.37 -19.12
N TYR A 9 4.73 -30.18 -18.10
CA TYR A 9 3.82 -29.03 -18.03
C TYR A 9 4.46 -27.81 -17.39
N LEU A 10 5.30 -27.98 -16.37
CA LEU A 10 5.97 -26.86 -15.71
C LEU A 10 6.91 -26.11 -16.65
N VAL A 11 7.59 -26.81 -17.57
CA VAL A 11 8.47 -26.19 -18.58
C VAL A 11 7.71 -25.22 -19.51
N LYS A 12 6.39 -25.36 -19.66
CA LYS A 12 5.58 -24.44 -20.47
C LYS A 12 5.38 -23.07 -19.81
N VAL A 13 5.59 -22.97 -18.50
CA VAL A 13 5.43 -21.74 -17.75
C VAL A 13 6.80 -21.21 -17.37
N PRO A 14 7.15 -19.96 -17.74
CA PRO A 14 8.38 -19.34 -17.28
C PRO A 14 8.48 -19.41 -15.75
N SER A 15 9.63 -19.87 -15.24
CA SER A 15 9.87 -20.05 -13.81
C SER A 15 9.61 -18.77 -13.00
N VAL A 16 9.81 -17.60 -13.62
CA VAL A 16 9.50 -16.28 -13.03
C VAL A 16 8.02 -16.18 -12.61
N ILE A 17 7.09 -16.69 -13.41
CA ILE A 17 5.65 -16.65 -13.12
C ILE A 17 5.33 -17.60 -11.96
N VAL A 18 5.90 -18.81 -11.98
CA VAL A 18 5.72 -19.80 -10.90
C VAL A 18 6.26 -19.24 -9.58
N ASN A 19 7.44 -18.62 -9.62
CA ASN A 19 8.07 -18.02 -8.45
C ASN A 19 7.30 -16.80 -7.92
N ALA A 20 6.58 -16.06 -8.77
CA ALA A 20 5.78 -14.91 -8.34
C ALA A 20 4.63 -15.31 -7.39
N VAL A 21 4.09 -16.51 -7.55
CA VAL A 21 2.97 -17.01 -6.73
C VAL A 21 3.42 -17.96 -5.62
N ALA A 22 4.63 -18.52 -5.69
CA ALA A 22 5.13 -19.49 -4.73
C ALA A 22 5.10 -19.01 -3.25
N PRO A 23 5.46 -17.74 -2.90
CA PRO A 23 5.39 -17.27 -1.51
C PRO A 23 3.96 -17.26 -0.96
N LEU A 24 2.96 -17.15 -1.83
CA LEU A 24 1.55 -17.17 -1.45
C LEU A 24 1.06 -18.59 -1.13
N GLY A 25 1.95 -19.60 -1.09
CA GLY A 25 1.66 -20.87 -0.42
C GLY A 25 1.79 -20.79 1.11
N ASP A 26 2.49 -19.78 1.65
CA ASP A 26 2.75 -19.64 3.09
C ASP A 26 1.82 -18.59 3.72
N LYS A 27 1.13 -18.99 4.80
CA LYS A 27 0.24 -18.11 5.58
C LYS A 27 0.97 -16.89 6.15
N LYS A 28 2.24 -17.03 6.53
CA LYS A 28 3.05 -15.93 7.08
C LYS A 28 3.35 -14.89 6.00
N CYS A 29 3.71 -15.34 4.81
CA CYS A 29 3.91 -14.48 3.65
C CYS A 29 2.61 -13.77 3.26
N TRP A 30 1.47 -14.47 3.28
CA TRP A 30 0.15 -13.85 3.07
C TRP A 30 -0.15 -12.73 4.06
N ALA A 31 0.03 -12.99 5.36
CA ALA A 31 -0.29 -12.02 6.39
C ALA A 31 0.57 -10.74 6.26
N LEU A 32 1.88 -10.91 6.06
CA LEU A 32 2.81 -9.80 5.79
C LEU A 32 2.44 -9.03 4.53
N TYR A 33 2.09 -9.74 3.47
CA TYR A 33 1.73 -9.13 2.20
C TYR A 33 0.46 -8.28 2.30
N ILE A 34 -0.58 -8.78 2.98
CA ILE A 34 -1.82 -8.03 3.19
C ILE A 34 -1.58 -6.82 4.10
N ALA A 35 -0.78 -6.94 5.17
CA ALA A 35 -0.45 -5.79 6.02
C ALA A 35 0.26 -4.66 5.23
N LEU A 36 1.10 -5.02 4.24
CA LEU A 36 1.73 -4.05 3.35
C LEU A 36 0.74 -3.46 2.33
N LEU A 37 -0.28 -4.19 1.92
CA LEU A 37 -1.34 -3.70 1.03
C LEU A 37 -2.31 -2.75 1.75
N ASP A 38 -2.58 -2.99 3.04
CA ASP A 38 -3.39 -2.10 3.87
C ASP A 38 -2.67 -0.78 4.18
N ASN A 39 -1.33 -0.75 4.08
CA ASN A 39 -0.48 0.40 4.34
C ASN A 39 0.27 0.84 3.08
N ASP A 40 -0.40 1.60 2.23
CA ASP A 40 0.13 2.03 0.92
C ASP A 40 1.42 2.87 1.01
N GLU A 41 1.65 3.57 2.12
CA GLU A 41 2.89 4.32 2.42
C GLU A 41 4.09 3.40 2.73
N GLY A 42 3.82 2.14 3.05
CA GLY A 42 4.79 1.12 3.39
C GLY A 42 5.14 1.05 4.88
N LEU A 43 5.68 -0.11 5.27
CA LEU A 43 6.04 -0.41 6.66
C LEU A 43 7.53 -0.68 6.79
N ARG A 44 8.13 -0.20 7.88
CA ARG A 44 9.52 -0.52 8.25
C ARG A 44 9.63 -1.92 8.82
N PHE A 45 10.84 -2.48 8.79
CA PHE A 45 11.12 -3.80 9.36
C PHE A 45 10.70 -3.91 10.84
N ASN A 46 11.05 -2.91 11.65
CA ASN A 46 10.70 -2.90 13.08
C ASN A 46 9.19 -2.83 13.32
N GLN A 47 8.45 -2.08 12.49
CA GLN A 47 6.99 -2.02 12.59
C GLN A 47 6.35 -3.38 12.25
N LEU A 48 6.86 -4.07 11.23
CA LEU A 48 6.42 -5.41 10.89
C LEU A 48 6.73 -6.41 12.00
N LYS A 49 7.92 -6.32 12.61
CA LYS A 49 8.32 -7.16 13.74
C LYS A 49 7.38 -6.99 14.94
N GLU A 50 7.07 -5.75 15.28
CA GLU A 50 6.15 -5.41 16.37
C GLU A 50 4.71 -5.85 16.08
N LEU A 51 4.22 -5.59 14.86
CA LEU A 51 2.86 -5.93 14.43
C LEU A 51 2.59 -7.43 14.50
N PHE A 52 3.53 -8.24 14.05
CA PHE A 52 3.39 -9.70 14.02
C PHE A 52 3.95 -10.41 15.26
N LYS A 53 4.55 -9.66 16.21
CA LYS A 53 5.22 -10.22 17.41
C LYS A 53 6.14 -11.39 17.05
N ALA A 54 6.90 -11.23 15.97
CA ALA A 54 7.68 -12.31 15.38
C ALA A 54 9.17 -12.03 15.45
N GLU A 55 9.97 -13.10 15.37
CA GLU A 55 11.42 -12.99 15.39
C GLU A 55 11.96 -12.41 14.07
N SER A 56 13.07 -11.67 14.17
CA SER A 56 13.71 -11.02 13.02
C SER A 56 14.01 -11.98 11.83
N PRO A 57 14.48 -13.22 12.04
CA PRO A 57 14.74 -14.16 10.94
C PRO A 57 13.46 -14.55 10.19
N GLU A 58 12.34 -14.63 10.89
CA GLU A 58 11.05 -15.05 10.33
C GLU A 58 10.48 -13.97 9.41
N ILE A 59 10.49 -12.72 9.89
CA ILE A 59 10.08 -11.56 9.08
C ILE A 59 11.02 -11.39 7.88
N SER A 60 12.33 -11.48 8.10
CA SER A 60 13.34 -11.33 7.05
C SER A 60 13.17 -12.37 5.94
N ARG A 61 12.98 -13.65 6.31
CA ARG A 61 12.76 -14.74 5.35
C ARG A 61 11.50 -14.50 4.51
N SER A 62 10.41 -14.11 5.16
CA SER A 62 9.13 -13.87 4.49
C SER A 62 9.19 -12.66 3.56
N LEU A 63 9.78 -11.55 4.00
CA LEU A 63 9.97 -10.36 3.18
C LEU A 63 10.89 -10.62 1.98
N LYS A 64 11.95 -11.40 2.17
CA LYS A 64 12.83 -11.80 1.07
C LYS A 64 12.09 -12.67 0.05
N SER A 65 11.25 -13.59 0.51
CA SER A 65 10.41 -14.43 -0.36
C SER A 65 9.47 -13.57 -1.22
N LEU A 66 8.76 -12.63 -0.58
CA LEU A 66 7.85 -11.70 -1.27
C LEU A 66 8.57 -10.75 -2.23
N ALA A 67 9.76 -10.27 -1.87
CA ALA A 67 10.57 -9.39 -2.72
C ALA A 67 11.11 -10.13 -3.95
N ASN A 68 11.59 -11.37 -3.77
CA ASN A 68 12.06 -12.22 -4.86
C ASN A 68 10.93 -12.56 -5.85
N ALA A 69 9.70 -12.67 -5.36
CA ALA A 69 8.51 -12.85 -6.19
C ALA A 69 8.04 -11.56 -6.89
N GLY A 70 8.69 -10.42 -6.64
CA GLY A 70 8.32 -9.13 -7.21
C GLY A 70 6.99 -8.58 -6.69
N LEU A 71 6.43 -9.12 -5.61
CA LEU A 71 5.16 -8.67 -5.02
C LEU A 71 5.35 -7.41 -4.16
N ILE A 72 6.52 -7.30 -3.53
CA ILE A 72 6.91 -6.13 -2.74
C ILE A 72 8.28 -5.63 -3.19
N THR A 73 8.61 -4.40 -2.82
CA THR A 73 9.95 -3.85 -2.99
C THR A 73 10.37 -3.10 -1.74
N LYS A 74 11.68 -3.12 -1.47
CA LYS A 74 12.29 -2.38 -0.37
C LYS A 74 12.75 -1.03 -0.92
N ARG A 75 12.33 0.06 -0.30
CA ARG A 75 12.67 1.43 -0.69
C ARG A 75 13.43 2.14 0.43
N ALA A 76 14.36 2.98 0.02
CA ALA A 76 15.03 3.96 0.86
C ALA A 76 14.46 5.35 0.56
N ARG A 77 14.45 6.26 1.54
CA ARG A 77 14.01 7.65 1.33
C ARG A 77 15.09 8.48 0.65
N CYS A 78 16.35 8.28 1.06
CA CYS A 78 17.50 8.92 0.47
C CYS A 78 18.48 7.88 -0.10
N LEU A 79 19.29 8.29 -1.07
CA LEU A 79 20.40 7.48 -1.60
C LEU A 79 21.40 7.07 -0.52
N THR A 80 21.57 7.92 0.50
CA THR A 80 22.41 7.66 1.69
C THR A 80 21.86 6.55 2.59
N ASP A 81 20.57 6.25 2.49
CA ASP A 81 19.90 5.24 3.33
C ASP A 81 19.83 3.87 2.64
N VAL A 82 20.36 3.77 1.42
CA VAL A 82 20.40 2.52 0.66
C VAL A 82 21.26 1.51 1.41
N GLY A 83 20.64 0.38 1.78
CA GLY A 83 21.30 -0.66 2.59
C GLY A 83 21.03 -0.55 4.09
N ASN A 84 20.56 0.60 4.58
CA ASN A 84 20.17 0.73 5.99
C ASN A 84 18.73 0.22 6.21
N ASN A 85 18.61 -0.96 6.84
CA ASN A 85 17.35 -1.62 7.14
C ASN A 85 16.45 -0.83 8.10
N GLU A 86 17.00 0.09 8.90
CA GLU A 86 16.23 0.84 9.90
C GLU A 86 15.41 1.97 9.28
N VAL A 87 15.95 2.59 8.23
CA VAL A 87 15.30 3.70 7.50
C VAL A 87 14.58 3.23 6.24
N SER A 88 14.83 1.99 5.82
CA SER A 88 14.15 1.38 4.69
C SER A 88 12.73 0.95 5.05
N TYR A 89 11.83 1.08 4.09
CA TYR A 89 10.44 0.66 4.20
C TYR A 89 10.08 -0.27 3.03
N TYR A 90 9.10 -1.13 3.27
CA TYR A 90 8.62 -2.10 2.29
C TYR A 90 7.28 -1.62 1.75
N VAL A 91 7.11 -1.68 0.42
CA VAL A 91 5.87 -1.30 -0.25
C VAL A 91 5.44 -2.38 -1.25
N PRO A 92 4.14 -2.58 -1.47
CA PRO A 92 3.65 -3.40 -2.57
C PRO A 92 4.08 -2.84 -3.92
N THR A 93 4.44 -3.72 -4.86
CA THR A 93 4.69 -3.33 -6.25
C THR A 93 3.37 -3.16 -7.02
N VAL A 94 3.45 -2.63 -8.25
CA VAL A 94 2.30 -2.58 -9.17
C VAL A 94 1.76 -3.98 -9.45
N LEU A 95 2.65 -4.97 -9.60
CA LEU A 95 2.26 -6.37 -9.75
C LEU A 95 1.51 -6.87 -8.52
N GLY A 96 2.04 -6.64 -7.32
CA GLY A 96 1.37 -7.03 -6.08
C GLY A 96 -0.05 -6.48 -5.99
N LYS A 97 -0.20 -5.16 -6.08
CA LYS A 97 -1.53 -4.51 -6.03
C LYS A 97 -2.49 -5.04 -7.10
N SER A 98 -2.00 -5.28 -8.31
CA SER A 98 -2.83 -5.79 -9.42
C SER A 98 -3.24 -7.25 -9.21
N LEU A 99 -2.35 -8.07 -8.66
CA LEU A 99 -2.61 -9.47 -8.36
C LEU A 99 -3.76 -9.60 -7.36
N ILE A 100 -3.68 -8.91 -6.22
CA ILE A 100 -4.72 -9.01 -5.20
C ILE A 100 -6.06 -8.49 -5.70
N LYS A 101 -6.06 -7.36 -6.43
CA LYS A 101 -7.27 -6.81 -7.06
C LYS A 101 -7.92 -7.81 -8.02
N SER A 102 -7.11 -8.51 -8.81
CA SER A 102 -7.59 -9.53 -9.76
C SER A 102 -8.15 -10.76 -9.05
N LEU A 103 -7.52 -11.22 -7.96
CA LEU A 103 -8.02 -12.33 -7.15
C LEU A 103 -9.36 -11.99 -6.50
N TYR A 104 -9.48 -10.82 -5.88
CA TYR A 104 -10.75 -10.37 -5.29
C TYR A 104 -11.85 -10.24 -6.35
N LYS A 105 -11.55 -9.66 -7.52
CA LYS A 105 -12.52 -9.50 -8.60
C LYS A 105 -12.94 -10.84 -9.23
N GLY A 106 -12.02 -11.80 -9.35
CA GLY A 106 -12.25 -13.06 -10.05
C GLY A 106 -12.82 -14.17 -9.17
N LEU A 107 -12.47 -14.20 -7.88
CA LEU A 107 -12.84 -15.29 -6.96
C LEU A 107 -14.02 -14.94 -6.07
N LEU A 108 -14.26 -13.65 -5.78
CA LEU A 108 -15.43 -13.29 -5.01
C LEU A 108 -16.63 -13.16 -5.94
N PRO A 109 -17.78 -13.76 -5.59
CA PRO A 109 -19.00 -13.52 -6.33
C PRO A 109 -19.26 -12.02 -6.35
N ALA A 110 -19.51 -11.46 -7.54
CA ALA A 110 -19.92 -10.08 -7.65
C ALA A 110 -21.11 -9.89 -6.70
N LYS A 111 -20.95 -9.01 -5.72
CA LYS A 111 -22.05 -8.66 -4.81
C LYS A 111 -23.25 -8.34 -5.69
N PRO A 112 -24.37 -9.08 -5.61
CA PRO A 112 -25.51 -8.81 -6.47
C PRO A 112 -25.89 -7.36 -6.21
N ILE A 113 -25.77 -6.54 -7.25
CA ILE A 113 -26.31 -5.20 -7.26
C ILE A 113 -27.81 -5.44 -7.14
N GLY A 114 -28.36 -5.25 -5.94
CA GLY A 114 -29.78 -5.40 -5.69
C GLY A 114 -30.53 -4.41 -6.56
N ILE A 115 -31.12 -4.91 -7.64
CA ILE A 115 -32.04 -4.16 -8.49
C ILE A 115 -33.45 -4.63 -8.13
N GLY A 116 -34.25 -3.68 -7.62
CA GLY A 116 -35.70 -3.76 -7.43
C GLY A 116 -36.14 -4.10 -6.01
N GLN A 117 -37.14 -3.47 -5.38
CA GLN A 117 -38.13 -2.50 -5.83
C GLN A 117 -38.79 -1.90 -4.58
N ALA A 118 -39.23 -0.65 -4.68
CA ALA A 118 -40.14 -0.03 -3.71
C ALA A 118 -41.49 -0.77 -3.67
N THR A 119 -42.01 -1.07 -2.47
CA THR A 119 -43.42 -0.86 -2.05
C THR A 119 -43.59 -1.20 -0.56
N ASN A 120 -43.91 -0.17 0.22
CA ASN A 120 -44.80 -0.10 1.38
C ASN A 120 -45.07 -1.31 2.32
N SER A 121 -45.02 -0.97 3.61
CA SER A 121 -45.81 -1.46 4.76
C SER A 121 -45.17 -2.48 5.72
N GLY A 122 -44.98 -2.02 6.98
CA GLY A 122 -45.02 -2.88 8.18
C GLY A 122 -43.77 -2.93 9.07
N THR A 123 -43.61 -1.95 9.98
CA THR A 123 -43.35 -2.09 11.44
C THR A 123 -42.33 -3.16 11.92
N ALA A 124 -41.26 -2.95 12.69
CA ALA A 124 -40.66 -1.93 13.56
C ALA A 124 -39.22 -2.45 13.91
N GLY A 125 -38.21 -1.71 14.36
CA GLY A 125 -38.10 -0.33 14.82
C GLY A 125 -36.66 0.00 15.28
N TYR A 126 -36.51 1.25 15.76
CA TYR A 126 -35.43 1.88 16.54
C TYR A 126 -34.06 2.10 15.85
N SER A 127 -33.41 3.27 15.86
CA SER A 127 -33.74 4.64 16.32
C SER A 127 -32.78 5.62 15.62
N GLU A 128 -33.37 6.73 15.19
CA GLU A 128 -32.92 8.12 15.30
C GLU A 128 -31.45 8.56 15.11
N ILE A 129 -31.37 9.64 14.35
CA ILE A 129 -30.24 10.36 13.80
C ILE A 129 -29.72 11.37 14.82
N LYS A 130 -28.40 11.63 14.86
CA LYS A 130 -27.91 12.97 15.13
C LYS A 130 -26.82 13.36 14.14
N GLY A 131 -27.25 14.01 13.07
CA GLY A 131 -26.39 14.73 12.14
C GLY A 131 -26.17 16.17 12.59
N SER A 132 -25.18 16.81 12.00
CA SER A 132 -25.15 18.26 11.79
C SER A 132 -24.30 18.55 10.55
N ASN A 133 -24.96 18.51 9.40
CA ASN A 133 -24.53 19.26 8.21
C ASN A 133 -25.37 20.53 8.20
N THR A 134 -24.73 21.70 8.16
CA THR A 134 -25.43 22.95 7.83
C THR A 134 -25.10 23.29 6.39
N ARG A 135 -26.08 23.02 5.52
CA ARG A 135 -26.25 23.53 4.16
C ARG A 135 -26.85 24.93 4.25
N VAL A 136 -26.42 25.87 3.40
CA VAL A 136 -27.34 26.85 2.80
C VAL A 136 -26.92 27.07 1.35
N GLU A 137 -27.87 26.84 0.44
CA GLU A 137 -27.85 27.28 -0.97
C GLU A 137 -28.76 28.50 -1.13
N ILE A 138 -28.72 29.06 -2.35
CA ILE A 138 -29.64 29.99 -3.03
C ILE A 138 -29.17 31.45 -2.90
N GLY A 139 -28.99 32.25 -3.96
CA GLY A 139 -29.16 32.06 -5.41
C GLY A 139 -29.21 33.44 -6.10
N VAL A 140 -28.73 33.50 -7.35
CA VAL A 140 -29.04 34.48 -8.43
C VAL A 140 -28.65 35.95 -8.22
N GLY A 141 -27.83 36.50 -9.13
CA GLY A 141 -27.74 37.95 -9.35
C GLY A 141 -26.45 38.44 -10.02
N ASP A 142 -26.59 38.92 -11.24
CA ASP A 142 -25.58 39.40 -12.20
C ASP A 142 -24.88 40.71 -11.76
N ARG A 143 -23.53 40.79 -11.92
CA ARG A 143 -22.74 41.95 -12.43
C ARG A 143 -21.26 41.95 -11.99
N ILE A 144 -20.46 42.33 -12.97
CA ILE A 144 -19.02 42.62 -12.95
C ILE A 144 -18.73 43.81 -12.01
N ASP A 145 -17.74 43.68 -11.12
CA ASP A 145 -16.61 44.62 -11.03
C ASP A 145 -15.50 44.13 -10.08
N SER A 146 -14.29 44.38 -10.54
CA SER A 146 -12.98 44.07 -9.97
C SER A 146 -12.72 44.66 -8.58
N SER A 147 -12.09 43.89 -7.67
CA SER A 147 -11.03 44.42 -6.81
C SER A 147 -10.24 43.30 -6.12
N THR A 148 -8.94 43.35 -6.38
CA THR A 148 -7.77 42.75 -5.74
C THR A 148 -7.85 42.63 -4.20
N GLY A 149 -7.33 41.53 -3.65
CA GLY A 149 -7.13 41.39 -2.20
C GLY A 149 -6.64 40.01 -1.77
N TYR A 150 -5.37 39.69 -2.06
CA TYR A 150 -4.68 38.52 -1.51
C TYR A 150 -4.40 38.70 -0.01
N SER A 151 -4.70 37.69 0.80
CA SER A 151 -3.89 37.36 1.98
C SER A 151 -4.13 35.92 2.45
N ARG A 152 -3.03 35.16 2.37
CA ARG A 152 -2.85 33.76 2.72
C ARG A 152 -2.82 33.55 4.24
N GLY A 153 -3.55 32.56 4.72
CA GLY A 153 -3.38 31.95 6.05
C GLY A 153 -2.69 30.59 5.96
N ALA A 154 -1.38 30.59 6.21
CA ALA A 154 -0.48 29.53 6.69
C ALA A 154 -0.76 28.04 6.34
N SER A 155 -0.03 27.53 5.34
CA SER A 155 0.32 26.11 5.21
C SER A 155 1.58 25.82 6.02
N ARG A 156 1.55 24.84 6.92
CA ARG A 156 2.73 24.39 7.66
C ARG A 156 3.80 23.90 6.67
N ARG A 157 4.95 24.58 6.69
CA ARG A 157 6.15 24.20 5.95
C ARG A 157 6.74 22.94 6.59
N TYR A 158 7.00 21.93 5.78
CA TYR A 158 8.10 21.00 6.06
C TYR A 158 9.36 21.64 5.49
N ASP A 159 10.37 21.83 6.33
CA ASP A 159 11.71 22.16 5.84
C ASP A 159 12.32 20.93 5.16
N PRO A 160 12.79 21.04 3.91
CA PRO A 160 13.56 19.96 3.29
C PRO A 160 14.92 19.90 3.96
N ILE A 161 15.23 18.78 4.62
CA ILE A 161 16.59 18.52 5.13
C ILE A 161 17.49 18.35 3.91
N THR A 162 18.36 19.33 3.69
CA THR A 162 19.39 19.33 2.65
C THR A 162 20.43 18.26 2.98
N CYS A 163 20.52 17.21 2.16
CA CYS A 163 21.59 16.22 2.26
C CYS A 163 22.93 16.87 1.84
N GLN A 164 23.78 17.23 2.80
CA GLN A 164 25.18 17.59 2.51
C GLN A 164 26.08 16.34 2.54
N PRO A 165 26.92 16.10 1.53
CA PRO A 165 27.96 15.09 1.59
C PRO A 165 29.12 15.62 2.44
N ARG A 166 29.43 14.96 3.57
CA ARG A 166 30.65 15.19 4.34
C ARG A 166 31.84 14.59 3.56
N GLY A 167 32.65 15.45 2.96
CA GLY A 167 34.00 15.12 2.51
C GLY A 167 35.00 15.96 3.27
N ASP A 168 35.89 15.31 4.02
CA ASP A 168 37.15 15.91 4.44
C ASP A 168 38.22 14.81 4.37
N VAL A 169 39.09 14.91 3.37
CA VAL A 169 40.32 14.11 3.24
C VAL A 169 41.46 15.10 3.42
N SER A 170 42.08 15.07 4.60
CA SER A 170 43.28 15.85 4.90
C SER A 170 44.49 15.21 4.22
N TYR A 171 45.08 15.91 3.26
CA TYR A 171 46.44 15.64 2.81
C TYR A 171 47.41 16.33 3.77
N GLY A 172 48.09 15.54 4.61
CA GLY A 172 49.21 16.00 5.41
C GLY A 172 50.46 16.14 4.54
N SER A 173 50.99 17.35 4.45
CA SER A 173 52.34 17.62 3.95
C SER A 173 53.30 17.78 5.13
N SER A 174 54.34 16.96 5.18
CA SER A 174 55.73 17.32 5.56
C SER A 174 56.63 16.12 5.32
#